data_AF-A0A1H9VVT8-F1
#
_entry.id   AF-A0A1H9VVT8-F1
#
_cell.length_a   1.000
_cell.length_b   1.000
_cell.length_c   1.000
_cell.angle_alpha   90.00
_cell.angle_beta   90.00
_cell.angle_gamma   90.00
#
_symmetry.space_group_name_H-M   'P 1'
#
loop_
_entity.id
_entity.type
_entity.pdbx_description
1 polymer ?
#
loop_
_entity_poly.entity_id
_entity_poly.type
_entity_poly.pdbx_seq_one_letter_code
_entity_poly.pdbx_strand_id
1 'polypeptide(L)'
;FKENWSSIESKSFFGDKIYRDEPFFSWLYKEKASVMFTPIRETQGKADCLKNMDRAHKDLFSKAVSTIRQPIESFFNWINEKTQIQNASKVRSTRGLLVHIFGKLTACFLKPIFNP
;
A
#
# COMPACT_ATOMS: atom_id res chain seq x y z
N PHE A 1 -12.10 -1.50 1.53
CA PHE A 1 -10.85 -2.29 1.39
C PHE A 1 -11.05 -3.74 1.79
N LYS A 2 -11.76 -4.04 2.89
CA LYS A 2 -12.00 -5.40 3.39
C LYS A 2 -12.56 -6.36 2.32
N GLU A 3 -13.56 -5.90 1.57
CA GLU A 3 -14.18 -6.66 0.46
C GLU A 3 -13.18 -7.10 -0.62
N ASN A 4 -12.16 -6.26 -0.90
CA ASN A 4 -11.16 -6.56 -1.92
C ASN A 4 -10.15 -7.62 -1.46
N TRP A 5 -10.02 -7.85 -0.15
CA TRP A 5 -9.07 -8.80 0.41
C TRP A 5 -9.74 -10.07 0.93
N SER A 6 -11.01 -10.01 1.31
CA SER A 6 -11.78 -11.15 1.83
C SER A 6 -11.95 -12.29 0.83
N SER A 7 -11.81 -12.02 -0.47
CA SER A 7 -11.91 -13.02 -1.54
C SER A 7 -10.59 -13.73 -1.85
N ILE A 8 -9.47 -13.30 -1.25
CA ILE A 8 -8.13 -13.78 -1.63
C ILE A 8 -7.60 -14.73 -0.54
N GLU A 9 -7.33 -15.96 -0.94
CA GLU A 9 -6.89 -17.05 -0.06
C GLU A 9 -5.40 -17.33 -0.16
N SER A 10 -4.80 -17.75 0.96
CA SER A 10 -3.41 -18.19 1.08
C SER A 10 -2.40 -17.16 0.57
N LYS A 11 -2.59 -15.88 0.90
CA LYS A 11 -1.68 -14.79 0.50
C LYS A 11 -1.19 -13.97 1.68
N SER A 12 -0.01 -13.40 1.48
CA SER A 12 0.58 -12.38 2.34
C SER A 12 0.36 -10.99 1.74
N PHE A 13 -0.28 -10.11 2.49
CA PHE A 13 -0.50 -8.71 2.12
C PHE A 13 0.48 -7.80 2.87
N PHE A 14 0.87 -6.70 2.23
CA PHE A 14 1.76 -5.68 2.82
C PHE A 14 1.08 -4.32 2.77
N GLY A 15 0.46 -3.94 3.88
CA GLY A 15 -0.37 -2.76 4.02
C GLY A 15 0.31 -1.60 4.75
N ASP A 16 -0.22 -0.41 4.53
CA ASP A 16 0.10 0.76 5.36
C ASP A 16 -0.53 0.62 6.76
N LYS A 17 0.00 1.39 7.73
CA LYS A 17 -0.54 1.46 9.09
C LYS A 17 -2.04 1.80 9.14
N ILE A 18 -2.58 2.55 8.15
CA ILE A 18 -4.01 2.90 8.10
C ILE A 18 -4.95 1.71 7.93
N TYR A 19 -4.46 0.56 7.44
CA TYR A 19 -5.30 -0.60 7.16
C TYR A 19 -5.46 -1.54 8.36
N ARG A 20 -4.89 -1.21 9.51
CA ARG A 20 -4.94 -2.02 10.72
C ARG A 20 -6.39 -2.29 11.15
N ASP A 21 -6.75 -3.56 11.23
CA ASP A 21 -8.03 -4.04 11.75
C ASP A 21 -7.85 -5.45 12.33
N GLU A 22 -7.61 -5.52 13.64
CA GLU A 22 -7.32 -6.79 14.34
C GLU A 22 -8.46 -7.82 14.20
N PRO A 23 -9.75 -7.47 14.42
CA PRO A 23 -10.84 -8.42 14.22
C PRO A 23 -10.90 -8.97 12.80
N PHE A 24 -10.78 -8.10 11.79
CA PHE A 24 -10.85 -8.51 10.39
C PHE A 24 -9.67 -9.40 10.00
N PHE A 25 -8.44 -9.06 10.38
CA PHE A 25 -7.27 -9.87 9.99
C PHE A 25 -7.16 -11.18 10.79
N SER A 26 -7.67 -11.21 12.01
CA SER A 26 -7.82 -12.47 12.77
C SER A 26 -8.79 -13.41 12.07
N TRP A 27 -9.92 -12.90 11.59
CA TRP A 27 -10.86 -13.66 10.76
C TRP A 27 -10.24 -14.09 9.43
N LEU A 28 -9.54 -13.18 8.74
CA LEU A 28 -8.90 -13.45 7.46
C LEU A 28 -7.85 -14.56 7.56
N TYR A 29 -7.08 -14.58 8.65
CA TYR A 29 -6.13 -15.65 8.92
C TYR A 29 -6.84 -17.00 9.10
N LYS A 30 -7.91 -17.03 9.91
CA LYS A 30 -8.65 -18.27 10.22
C LYS A 30 -9.39 -18.84 9.01
N GLU A 31 -10.12 -18.01 8.27
CA GLU A 31 -10.98 -18.48 7.18
C GLU A 31 -10.25 -18.62 5.85
N LYS A 32 -9.19 -17.84 5.63
CA LYS A 32 -8.55 -17.70 4.31
C LYS A 32 -7.07 -18.06 4.30
N ALA A 33 -6.48 -18.43 5.44
CA ALA A 33 -5.04 -18.64 5.59
C ALA A 33 -4.20 -17.46 5.06
N SER A 34 -4.77 -16.26 5.13
CA SER A 34 -4.19 -15.04 4.57
C SER A 34 -3.75 -14.10 5.69
N VAL A 35 -2.58 -13.48 5.53
CA VAL A 35 -1.94 -12.66 6.57
C VAL A 35 -1.75 -11.24 6.05
N MET A 36 -2.11 -10.24 6.85
CA MET A 36 -1.76 -8.84 6.59
C MET A 36 -0.58 -8.40 7.46
N PHE A 37 0.50 -7.98 6.81
CA PHE A 37 1.62 -7.32 7.44
C PHE A 37 1.45 -5.79 7.34
N THR A 38 1.37 -5.12 8.48
CA THR A 38 1.41 -3.65 8.56
C THR A 38 2.51 -3.23 9.52
N PRO A 39 3.16 -2.07 9.31
CA PRO A 39 4.15 -1.58 10.26
C PRO A 39 3.56 -1.45 11.68
N ILE A 40 4.38 -1.71 12.69
CA ILE A 40 3.93 -1.71 14.08
C ILE A 40 3.74 -0.25 14.55
N ARG A 41 2.58 0.02 15.16
CA ARG A 41 2.26 1.26 15.87
C ARG A 41 2.49 1.03 17.35
N GLU A 42 3.14 2.00 17.99
CA GLU A 42 3.42 1.95 19.42
C GLU A 42 2.14 2.05 20.25
N THR A 43 2.05 1.24 21.31
CA THR A 43 0.91 1.25 22.22
C THR A 43 0.98 2.46 23.14
N GLN A 44 -0.09 3.25 23.20
CA GLN A 44 -0.19 4.37 24.12
C GLN A 44 -0.20 3.87 25.57
N GLY A 45 0.45 4.60 26.49
CA GLY A 45 0.49 4.27 27.92
C GLY A 45 1.51 3.20 28.34
N LYS A 46 2.28 2.62 27.41
CA LYS A 46 3.35 1.66 27.76
C LYS A 46 4.53 2.37 28.44
N ALA A 47 5.08 1.77 29.50
CA ALA A 47 6.26 2.28 30.19
C ALA A 47 7.50 2.29 29.26
N ASP A 48 8.34 3.31 29.38
CA ASP A 48 9.45 3.53 28.43
C ASP A 48 10.52 2.45 28.46
N CYS A 49 10.77 1.84 29.63
CA CYS A 49 11.64 0.68 29.74
C CYS A 49 11.18 -0.47 28.82
N LEU A 50 9.89 -0.79 28.82
CA LEU A 50 9.32 -1.84 27.97
C LEU A 50 9.28 -1.44 26.49
N LYS A 51 9.09 -0.15 26.17
CA LYS A 51 9.19 0.32 24.79
C LYS A 51 10.61 0.17 24.25
N ASN A 52 11.61 0.51 25.07
CA ASN A 52 13.02 0.42 24.69
C ASN A 52 13.43 -1.04 24.45
N MET A 53 12.96 -1.97 25.27
CA MET A 53 13.18 -3.42 25.07
C MET A 53 12.61 -3.91 23.74
N ASP A 54 11.39 -3.47 23.39
CA ASP A 54 10.71 -3.89 22.16
C ASP A 54 11.20 -3.18 20.89
N ARG A 55 11.87 -2.03 21.03
CA ARG A 55 12.16 -1.12 19.91
C ARG A 55 12.86 -1.84 18.76
N ALA A 56 13.92 -2.61 19.05
CA ALA A 56 14.72 -3.26 18.03
C ALA A 56 13.90 -4.18 17.13
N HIS A 57 13.01 -4.99 17.70
CA HIS A 57 12.19 -5.91 16.91
C HIS A 57 11.11 -5.16 16.11
N LYS A 58 10.49 -4.13 16.72
CA LYS A 58 9.43 -3.35 16.08
C LYS A 58 9.96 -2.56 14.89
N ASP A 59 11.13 -1.97 15.05
CA ASP A 59 11.79 -1.19 14.01
C ASP A 59 12.26 -2.09 12.87
N LEU A 60 12.86 -3.24 13.18
CA LEU A 60 13.29 -4.21 12.17
C LEU A 60 12.10 -4.70 11.33
N PHE A 61 11.02 -5.12 12.00
CA PHE A 61 9.82 -5.60 11.32
C PHE A 61 9.15 -4.49 10.49
N SER A 62 8.97 -3.29 11.08
CA SER A 62 8.35 -2.17 10.37
C SER A 62 9.19 -1.74 9.16
N LYS A 63 10.52 -1.73 9.30
CA LYS A 63 11.44 -1.45 8.19
C LYS A 63 11.30 -2.49 7.08
N ALA A 64 11.24 -3.78 7.41
CA ALA A 64 11.06 -4.83 6.42
C ALA A 64 9.75 -4.67 5.62
N VAL A 65 8.63 -4.42 6.31
CA VAL A 65 7.33 -4.17 5.66
C VAL A 65 7.39 -2.93 4.77
N SER A 66 7.98 -1.83 5.25
CA SER A 66 8.14 -0.60 4.48
C SER A 66 9.04 -0.80 3.26
N THR A 67 10.15 -1.53 3.37
CA THR A 67 11.07 -1.81 2.25
C THR A 67 10.37 -2.58 1.12
N ILE A 68 9.48 -3.51 1.44
CA ILE A 68 8.70 -4.24 0.42
C ILE A 68 7.73 -3.29 -0.32
N ARG A 69 7.18 -2.30 0.37
CA ARG A 69 6.22 -1.34 -0.21
C ARG A 69 6.87 -0.23 -1.02
N GLN A 70 8.06 0.23 -0.61
CA GLN A 70 8.78 1.37 -1.18
C GLN A 70 8.89 1.35 -2.73
N PRO A 71 9.18 0.21 -3.39
CA PRO A 71 9.22 0.16 -4.85
C PRO A 71 7.87 0.48 -5.51
N ILE A 72 6.77 -0.02 -4.92
CA ILE A 72 5.42 0.22 -5.43
C ILE A 72 5.05 1.70 -5.27
N GLU A 73 5.31 2.27 -4.09
CA GLU A 73 5.07 3.69 -3.80
C GLU A 73 5.89 4.59 -4.73
N SER A 74 7.17 4.27 -4.93
CA SER A 74 8.08 5.01 -5.80
C SER A 74 7.65 4.93 -7.26
N PHE A 75 7.19 3.76 -7.72
CA PHE A 75 6.66 3.55 -9.07
C PHE A 75 5.42 4.41 -9.34
N PHE A 76 4.43 4.39 -8.43
CA PHE A 76 3.24 5.22 -8.59
C PHE A 76 3.53 6.71 -8.48
N ASN A 77 4.47 7.10 -7.60
CA ASN A 77 4.92 8.48 -7.52
C ASN A 77 5.56 8.93 -8.84
N TRP A 78 6.45 8.12 -9.41
CA TRP A 78 7.08 8.40 -10.70
C TRP A 78 6.05 8.56 -11.84
N ILE A 79 5.06 7.67 -11.94
CA ILE A 79 3.97 7.81 -12.92
C ILE A 79 3.25 9.14 -12.73
N ASN A 80 2.92 9.48 -11.48
CA ASN A 80 2.20 10.71 -11.18
C ASN A 80 3.03 11.95 -11.50
N GLU A 81 4.33 11.97 -11.19
CA GLU A 81 5.22 13.07 -11.54
C GLU A 81 5.27 13.29 -13.06
N LYS A 82 5.43 12.22 -13.84
CA LYS A 82 5.57 12.32 -15.30
C LYS A 82 4.28 12.70 -16.02
N THR A 83 3.12 12.33 -15.47
CA THR A 83 1.87 12.39 -16.23
C THR A 83 0.74 13.12 -15.53
N GLN A 84 0.88 13.38 -14.23
CA GLN A 84 -0.15 13.99 -13.38
C GLN A 84 -1.44 13.17 -13.38
N ILE A 85 -1.31 11.83 -13.33
CA ILE A 85 -2.42 10.88 -13.42
C ILE A 85 -3.47 11.10 -12.31
N GLN A 86 -3.09 11.64 -11.16
CA GLN A 86 -4.03 11.93 -10.06
C GLN A 86 -5.01 13.09 -10.34
N ASN A 87 -4.78 13.88 -11.40
CA ASN A 87 -5.79 14.83 -11.90
C ASN A 87 -7.06 14.13 -12.40
N ALA A 88 -7.05 12.80 -12.52
CA ALA A 88 -8.22 11.95 -12.68
C ALA A 88 -9.39 12.32 -11.74
N SER A 89 -9.10 12.79 -10.52
CA SER A 89 -10.11 13.27 -9.56
C SER A 89 -11.00 14.41 -10.06
N LYS A 90 -10.55 15.17 -11.07
CA LYS A 90 -11.30 16.28 -11.68
C LYS A 90 -12.22 15.83 -12.81
N VAL A 91 -12.09 14.58 -13.27
CA VAL A 91 -12.86 14.05 -14.40
C VAL A 91 -14.25 13.64 -13.93
N ARG A 92 -15.30 14.18 -14.56
CA ARG A 92 -16.69 14.03 -14.10
C ARG A 92 -17.44 12.83 -14.69
N SER A 93 -16.90 12.18 -15.73
CA SER A 93 -17.55 11.02 -16.36
C SER A 93 -16.66 9.78 -16.30
N THR A 94 -17.28 8.61 -16.12
CA THR A 94 -16.57 7.33 -16.06
C THR A 94 -15.83 7.03 -17.36
N ARG A 95 -16.44 7.31 -18.51
CA ARG A 95 -15.80 7.14 -19.83
C ARG A 95 -14.58 8.04 -19.98
N GLY A 96 -14.70 9.31 -19.58
CA GLY A 96 -13.58 10.25 -19.59
C GLY A 96 -12.46 9.83 -18.63
N LEU A 97 -12.82 9.27 -17.47
CA LEU A 97 -11.86 8.78 -16.48
C LEU A 97 -11.02 7.63 -17.05
N LEU A 98 -11.66 6.66 -17.73
CA LEU A 98 -10.95 5.56 -18.38
C LEU A 98 -9.98 6.06 -19.45
N VAL A 99 -10.43 6.94 -20.34
CA VAL A 99 -9.57 7.55 -21.38
C VAL A 99 -8.41 8.31 -20.75
N HIS A 100 -8.65 9.06 -19.67
CA HIS A 100 -7.62 9.77 -18.93
C HIS A 100 -6.56 8.82 -18.36
N ILE A 101 -6.98 7.79 -17.61
CA ILE A 101 -6.05 6.84 -16.97
C ILE A 101 -5.21 6.12 -18.01
N PHE A 102 -5.84 5.50 -19.02
CA PHE A 102 -5.12 4.76 -20.04
C PHE A 102 -4.24 5.67 -20.89
N GLY A 103 -4.72 6.86 -21.28
CA GLY A 103 -3.92 7.83 -22.04
C GLY A 103 -2.68 8.30 -21.27
N LYS A 104 -2.82 8.57 -19.96
CA LYS A 104 -1.68 8.95 -19.10
C LYS A 104 -0.69 7.81 -18.91
N LEU A 105 -1.15 6.59 -18.66
CA LEU A 105 -0.27 5.42 -18.57
C LEU A 105 0.50 5.19 -19.87
N THR A 106 -0.17 5.21 -21.02
CA THR A 106 0.46 5.09 -22.34
C THR A 106 1.51 6.17 -22.56
N ALA A 107 1.20 7.44 -22.25
CA ALA A 107 2.16 8.53 -22.34
C ALA A 107 3.37 8.34 -21.39
N CYS A 108 3.15 7.80 -20.19
CA CYS A 108 4.22 7.53 -19.22
C CYS A 108 5.26 6.54 -19.75
N PHE A 109 4.80 5.45 -20.38
CA PHE A 109 5.67 4.36 -20.84
C PHE A 109 6.24 4.61 -22.24
N LEU A 110 5.52 5.30 -23.13
CA LEU A 110 6.04 5.60 -24.47
C LEU A 110 7.05 6.75 -24.47
N LYS A 111 6.89 7.76 -23.61
CA LYS A 111 7.76 8.95 -23.62
C LYS A 111 9.26 8.63 -23.45
N PRO A 112 9.70 7.74 -22.53
CA PRO A 112 11.10 7.33 -22.42
C PRO A 112 11.61 6.55 -23.65
N ILE A 113 10.74 5.87 -24.40
CA ILE A 113 11.12 5.09 -25.59
C ILE A 113 11.48 6.01 -26.76
N PHE A 114 10.73 7.11 -26.93
CA PHE A 114 10.91 8.04 -28.04
C PHE A 114 11.87 9.20 -27.72
N ASN A 115 12.26 9.37 -26.46
CA ASN A 115 13.24 10.37 -26.03
C ASN A 115 14.02 9.80 -24.82
N PRO A 116 15.01 8.93 -25.08
CA PRO A 116 15.79 8.24 -24.04
C PRO A 116 16.58 9.18 -23.13
#